data_AF-A0A3S3SWM2-F1
#
_entry.id   AF-A0A3S3SWM2-F1
#
_cell.length_a   1.000
_cell.length_b   1.000
_cell.length_c   1.000
_cell.angle_alpha   90.00
_cell.angle_beta   90.00
_cell.angle_gamma   90.00
#
_symmetry.space_group_name_H-M   'P 1'
#
loop_
_entity.id
_entity.type
_entity.pdbx_description
1 polymer ?
#
loop_
_entity_poly.entity_id
_entity_poly.type
_entity_poly.pdbx_seq_one_letter_code
_entity_poly.pdbx_strand_id
1 'polypeptide(L)'
;MVLQRHKKVAIWGTATPAEKISVTFAGQNKNTVADKSGNWSVKLNPMQPSFTPREMTIKGTNTIVLKNILVGEVWLCSGQSNMEYAMRKYSKYQTAVKGNKPPEDDLNTANNTNIRIFLDRRKYMEPSPEHLGWDAAIGKPLVDFSVVGYYFAKDLYTKLHVPIGMISAAVPGSRIEPWIQASKLEIEPKLKNGKILDKLKADDGDTGKFYNTMIQPLIPFTLKGMLWYQGESNCFLSENIRYAYKLKTLIKSWRNDWKDKKMPFYFVQIAPYNYSASKDRPLTTEQLPEFWEAQKLALHLKNTNTIAITDLVDSIVDLHPGYKWEVGRRLSLLAANKAYGQTNVVWSGPTYQKMKIVNNSIEVTFSNTGSGLNSRNGKPLSWFTIAGADGKFVPAKAEINGNKVIVSAPQVQHPYSVRFGWNETAQSNFINKEGLPAVPFRSDNPWEKLFK
;
A
#
# COMPACT_ATOMS: atom_id res chain seq x y z
N MET A 1 -11.23 16.41 12.90
CA MET A 1 -11.19 15.02 12.36
C MET A 1 -12.05 14.89 11.10
N VAL A 2 -11.98 13.76 10.40
CA VAL A 2 -12.90 13.42 9.29
C VAL A 2 -13.60 12.10 9.62
N LEU A 3 -14.92 12.04 9.48
CA LEU A 3 -15.71 10.80 9.55
C LEU A 3 -16.04 10.29 8.14
N GLN A 4 -16.06 8.96 7.99
CA GLN A 4 -16.29 8.31 6.70
C GLN A 4 -17.72 8.55 6.16
N ARG A 5 -17.81 9.03 4.92
CA ARG A 5 -19.07 9.18 4.17
C ARG A 5 -19.59 7.83 3.65
N HIS A 6 -20.88 7.76 3.35
CA HIS A 6 -21.54 6.63 2.67
C HIS A 6 -21.41 5.25 3.33
N LYS A 7 -20.90 5.18 4.56
CA LYS A 7 -20.88 3.98 5.41
C LYS A 7 -21.52 4.30 6.76
N LYS A 8 -22.01 3.27 7.45
CA LYS A 8 -22.37 3.41 8.88
C LYS A 8 -21.09 3.75 9.65
N VAL A 9 -21.10 4.84 10.40
CA VAL A 9 -19.93 5.32 11.15
C VAL A 9 -20.03 4.85 12.60
N ALA A 10 -19.05 4.10 13.06
CA ALA A 10 -18.95 3.69 14.45
C ALA A 10 -18.45 4.85 15.31
N ILE A 11 -19.14 5.08 16.43
CA ILE A 11 -18.69 5.92 17.55
C ILE A 11 -18.71 5.04 18.78
N TRP A 12 -17.64 5.04 19.56
CA TRP A 12 -17.44 4.12 20.67
C TRP A 12 -16.63 4.77 21.80
N GLY A 13 -16.62 4.12 22.95
CA GLY A 13 -15.83 4.52 24.09
C GLY A 13 -16.08 3.60 25.28
N THR A 14 -15.67 4.07 26.46
CA THR A 14 -15.95 3.44 27.75
C THR A 14 -16.82 4.36 28.62
N ALA A 15 -17.56 3.77 29.55
CA ALA A 15 -18.40 4.44 30.53
C ALA A 15 -18.66 3.48 31.71
N THR A 16 -19.34 3.94 32.76
CA THR A 16 -19.72 3.06 33.88
C THR A 16 -20.67 1.97 33.36
N PRO A 17 -20.57 0.70 33.81
CA PRO A 17 -21.50 -0.34 33.39
C PRO A 17 -22.97 0.08 33.57
N ALA A 18 -23.82 -0.24 32.59
CA ALA A 18 -25.23 0.15 32.52
C ALA A 18 -25.51 1.66 32.38
N GLU A 19 -24.48 2.50 32.22
CA GLU A 19 -24.66 3.92 31.91
C GLU A 19 -25.37 4.09 30.56
N LYS A 20 -26.35 5.00 30.51
CA LYS A 20 -27.05 5.36 29.27
C LYS A 20 -26.27 6.45 28.56
N ILE A 21 -25.93 6.22 27.30
CA ILE A 21 -25.18 7.16 26.46
C ILE A 21 -26.03 7.57 25.26
N SER A 22 -26.03 8.87 24.96
CA SER A 22 -26.61 9.44 23.74
C SER A 22 -25.52 10.14 22.92
N VAL A 23 -25.56 9.97 21.60
CA VAL A 23 -24.64 10.58 20.64
C VAL A 23 -25.45 11.37 19.63
N THR A 24 -25.21 12.69 19.60
CA THR A 24 -25.82 13.60 18.64
C THR A 24 -24.78 14.13 17.66
N PHE A 25 -25.02 13.94 16.36
CA PHE A 25 -24.16 14.45 15.29
C PHE A 25 -24.92 14.58 13.98
N ALA A 26 -24.73 15.69 13.25
CA ALA A 26 -25.28 15.87 11.90
C ALA A 26 -26.80 15.59 11.80
N GLY A 27 -27.59 16.05 12.79
CA GLY A 27 -29.04 15.84 12.86
C GLY A 27 -29.45 14.42 13.29
N GLN A 28 -28.50 13.52 13.56
CA GLN A 28 -28.77 12.19 14.09
C GLN A 28 -28.68 12.21 15.61
N ASN A 29 -29.55 11.44 16.27
CA ASN A 29 -29.45 11.10 17.69
C ASN A 29 -29.47 9.56 17.83
N LYS A 30 -28.46 8.98 18.46
CA LYS A 30 -28.33 7.53 18.70
C LYS A 30 -28.10 7.29 20.18
N ASN A 31 -28.83 6.33 20.76
CA ASN A 31 -28.68 5.94 22.15
C ASN A 31 -28.08 4.53 22.27
N THR A 32 -27.33 4.29 23.32
CA THR A 32 -26.82 2.97 23.71
C THR A 32 -26.70 2.90 25.24
N VAL A 33 -26.40 1.71 25.75
CA VAL A 33 -26.04 1.46 27.14
C VAL A 33 -24.65 0.82 27.17
N ALA A 34 -23.81 1.21 28.13
CA ALA A 34 -22.52 0.56 28.35
C ALA A 34 -22.70 -0.87 28.88
N ASP A 35 -21.91 -1.79 28.33
CA ASP A 35 -21.97 -3.20 28.72
C ASP A 35 -21.35 -3.44 30.11
N LYS A 36 -21.32 -4.71 30.54
CA LYS A 36 -20.76 -5.10 31.85
C LYS A 36 -19.28 -4.79 32.00
N SER A 37 -18.55 -4.66 30.89
CA SER A 37 -17.14 -4.27 30.84
C SER A 37 -16.95 -2.76 30.65
N GLY A 38 -18.05 -1.99 30.65
CA GLY A 38 -18.05 -0.54 30.45
C GLY A 38 -17.91 -0.10 28.99
N ASN A 39 -17.87 -1.02 28.01
CA ASN A 39 -17.73 -0.64 26.61
C ASN A 39 -19.09 -0.24 26.03
N TRP A 40 -19.09 0.77 25.16
CA TRP A 40 -20.28 1.16 24.41
C TRP A 40 -19.95 1.51 22.97
N SER A 41 -20.92 1.33 22.08
CA SER A 41 -20.82 1.83 20.71
C SER A 41 -22.18 2.14 20.10
N VAL A 42 -22.21 3.11 19.20
CA VAL A 42 -23.35 3.41 18.31
C VAL A 42 -22.88 3.42 16.86
N LYS A 43 -23.83 3.23 15.93
CA LYS A 43 -23.60 3.44 14.50
C LYS A 43 -24.44 4.58 14.00
N LEU A 44 -23.79 5.66 13.60
CA LEU A 44 -24.43 6.71 12.82
C LEU A 44 -24.77 6.17 11.43
N ASN A 45 -25.90 6.59 10.89
CA ASN A 45 -26.31 6.28 9.53
C ASN A 45 -25.33 6.91 8.53
N PRO A 46 -25.21 6.36 7.30
CA PRO A 46 -24.41 6.96 6.24
C PRO A 46 -24.70 8.44 6.02
N MET A 47 -23.64 9.22 5.86
CA MET A 47 -23.71 10.68 5.67
C MET A 47 -23.16 11.07 4.31
N GLN A 48 -23.66 12.18 3.77
CA GLN A 48 -23.08 12.86 2.62
C GLN A 48 -21.79 13.59 3.03
N PRO A 49 -20.83 13.79 2.11
CA PRO A 49 -19.64 14.59 2.39
C PRO A 49 -20.04 16.01 2.79
N SER A 50 -19.26 16.62 3.68
CA SER A 50 -19.52 17.98 4.19
C SER A 50 -18.21 18.65 4.57
N PHE A 51 -17.98 19.81 3.96
CA PHE A 51 -16.90 20.75 4.31
C PHE A 51 -17.23 21.61 5.53
N THR A 52 -18.51 21.71 5.89
CA THR A 52 -18.94 22.44 7.09
C THR A 52 -18.47 21.70 8.34
N PRO A 53 -17.63 22.31 9.19
CA PRO A 53 -17.26 21.75 10.48
C PRO A 53 -18.48 21.60 11.37
N ARG A 54 -18.60 20.45 12.04
CA ARG A 54 -19.71 20.14 12.95
C ARG A 54 -19.20 19.72 14.32
N GLU A 55 -20.05 19.88 15.32
CA GLU A 55 -19.85 19.34 16.66
C GLU A 55 -20.60 18.01 16.83
N MET A 56 -19.97 17.07 17.54
CA MET A 56 -20.60 15.86 18.05
C MET A 56 -20.69 15.97 19.56
N THR A 57 -21.88 15.74 20.10
CA THR A 57 -22.11 15.70 21.55
C THR A 57 -22.37 14.27 21.97
N ILE A 58 -21.59 13.78 22.93
CA ILE A 58 -21.76 12.49 23.59
C ILE A 58 -22.17 12.78 25.03
N LYS A 59 -23.37 12.35 25.44
CA LYS A 59 -23.88 12.57 26.81
C LYS A 59 -24.10 11.23 27.51
N GLY A 60 -23.49 11.07 28.66
CA GLY A 60 -23.82 10.09 29.69
C GLY A 60 -24.02 10.81 31.03
N THR A 61 -23.31 10.36 32.05
CA THR A 61 -23.14 11.05 33.34
C THR A 61 -22.36 12.35 33.20
N ASN A 62 -21.42 12.40 32.24
CA ASN A 62 -20.74 13.61 31.79
C ASN A 62 -21.13 13.94 30.33
N THR A 63 -20.66 15.08 29.83
CA THR A 63 -20.84 15.48 28.43
C THR A 63 -19.48 15.71 27.77
N ILE A 64 -19.23 15.03 26.65
CA ILE A 64 -18.07 15.24 25.78
C ILE A 64 -18.55 15.93 24.50
N VAL A 65 -17.86 17.00 24.10
CA VAL A 65 -18.10 17.71 22.83
C VAL A 65 -16.86 17.63 21.96
N LEU A 66 -16.97 16.90 20.86
CA LEU A 66 -15.94 16.84 19.83
C LEU A 66 -16.25 17.89 18.75
N LYS A 67 -15.30 18.80 18.51
CA LYS A 67 -15.48 19.91 17.58
C LYS A 67 -14.73 19.70 16.28
N ASN A 68 -15.03 20.52 15.28
CA ASN A 68 -14.34 20.56 14.00
C ASN A 68 -14.27 19.19 13.28
N ILE A 69 -15.45 18.55 13.18
CA ILE A 69 -15.62 17.27 12.48
C ILE A 69 -16.13 17.54 11.07
N LEU A 70 -15.39 17.02 10.07
CA LEU A 70 -15.81 16.98 8.68
C LEU A 70 -16.36 15.58 8.33
N VAL A 71 -17.08 15.48 7.21
CA VAL A 71 -17.51 14.18 6.66
C VAL A 71 -16.91 14.01 5.26
N GLY A 72 -16.22 12.90 5.03
CA GLY A 72 -15.41 12.71 3.83
C GLY A 72 -14.87 11.29 3.70
N GLU A 73 -13.69 11.11 3.14
CA GLU A 73 -13.03 9.80 3.01
C GLU A 73 -11.98 9.63 4.08
N VAL A 74 -11.85 8.44 4.66
CA VAL A 74 -10.82 8.14 5.66
C VAL A 74 -9.98 6.94 5.25
N TRP A 75 -8.67 7.10 5.21
CA TRP A 75 -7.72 6.05 4.85
C TRP A 75 -6.67 5.86 5.95
N LEU A 76 -6.25 4.62 6.12
CA LEU A 76 -5.12 4.24 6.97
C LEU A 76 -3.90 3.94 6.09
N CYS A 77 -2.77 4.55 6.39
CA CYS A 77 -1.49 4.20 5.77
C CYS A 77 -0.55 3.59 6.82
N SER A 78 0.00 2.42 6.49
CA SER A 78 0.78 1.60 7.42
C SER A 78 1.94 0.90 6.72
N GLY A 79 2.89 0.41 7.52
CA GLY A 79 4.03 -0.36 7.05
C GLY A 79 5.30 0.03 7.79
N GLN A 80 6.41 0.14 7.07
CA GLN A 80 7.72 0.43 7.65
C GLN A 80 8.26 1.82 7.29
N SER A 81 9.58 1.98 7.29
CA SER A 81 10.30 3.25 7.09
C SER A 81 9.90 4.00 5.82
N ASN A 82 9.64 3.30 4.73
CA ASN A 82 9.22 3.94 3.48
C ASN A 82 7.78 4.48 3.53
N MET A 83 6.90 3.93 4.37
CA MET A 83 5.61 4.55 4.71
C MET A 83 5.76 5.69 5.71
N GLU A 84 6.57 5.51 6.75
CA GLU A 84 6.77 6.53 7.81
C GLU A 84 7.45 7.80 7.29
N TYR A 85 8.27 7.67 6.24
CA TYR A 85 9.12 8.73 5.68
C TYR A 85 8.49 10.12 5.80
N ALA A 86 8.99 10.89 6.76
CA ALA A 86 8.35 12.12 7.22
C ALA A 86 8.59 13.32 6.30
N MET A 87 7.64 14.27 6.27
CA MET A 87 7.74 15.50 5.48
C MET A 87 9.00 16.31 5.80
N ARG A 88 9.46 16.36 7.06
CA ARG A 88 10.73 17.02 7.45
C ARG A 88 11.98 16.44 6.79
N LYS A 89 11.97 15.15 6.47
CA LYS A 89 13.08 14.48 5.77
C LYS A 89 13.01 14.80 4.28
N TYR A 90 11.80 14.83 3.75
CA TYR A 90 11.51 15.12 2.37
C TYR A 90 11.78 16.58 1.98
N SER A 91 11.53 17.56 2.84
CA SER A 91 11.84 18.97 2.57
C SER A 91 13.34 19.25 2.40
N LYS A 92 14.20 18.35 2.90
CA LYS A 92 15.66 18.41 2.72
C LYS A 92 16.14 17.66 1.47
N TYR A 93 15.23 17.02 0.73
CA TYR A 93 15.56 16.24 -0.46
C TYR A 93 15.82 17.19 -1.64
N GLN A 94 17.09 17.54 -1.86
CA GLN A 94 17.50 18.57 -2.83
C GLN A 94 17.73 18.05 -4.25
N THR A 95 17.60 16.75 -4.50
CA THR A 95 18.15 16.13 -5.71
C THR A 95 17.13 15.22 -6.38
N ALA A 96 16.40 15.75 -7.34
CA ALA A 96 15.78 14.92 -8.35
C ALA A 96 16.84 14.54 -9.39
N VAL A 97 17.54 13.41 -9.22
CA VAL A 97 18.60 13.02 -10.18
C VAL A 97 18.01 12.63 -11.54
N LYS A 98 16.74 12.20 -11.56
CA LYS A 98 15.95 11.97 -12.79
C LYS A 98 15.12 13.18 -13.24
N GLY A 99 15.43 14.38 -12.78
CA GLY A 99 14.77 15.64 -13.20
C GLY A 99 13.36 15.87 -12.62
N ASN A 100 12.76 14.90 -11.94
CA ASN A 100 11.43 15.01 -11.31
C ASN A 100 11.51 15.62 -9.91
N LYS A 101 11.19 16.91 -9.77
CA LYS A 101 11.17 17.59 -8.48
C LYS A 101 9.90 17.27 -7.68
N PRO A 102 9.95 17.38 -6.33
CA PRO A 102 8.76 17.63 -5.52
C PRO A 102 7.86 18.66 -6.21
N PRO A 103 6.54 18.42 -6.30
CA PRO A 103 5.66 19.36 -6.99
C PRO A 103 5.63 20.72 -6.28
N GLU A 104 5.66 20.73 -4.95
CA GLU A 104 5.53 21.94 -4.12
C GLU A 104 6.27 21.78 -2.77
N ASP A 105 6.67 22.90 -2.15
CA ASP A 105 7.17 22.93 -0.77
C ASP A 105 5.99 22.90 0.23
N ASP A 106 5.26 21.78 0.20
CA ASP A 106 4.04 21.58 0.98
C ASP A 106 4.26 21.71 2.49
N LEU A 107 5.49 21.48 2.98
CA LEU A 107 5.78 21.63 4.41
C LEU A 107 5.58 23.08 4.88
N ASN A 108 5.90 24.05 4.02
CA ASN A 108 5.83 25.47 4.33
C ASN A 108 4.60 26.15 3.70
N THR A 109 4.02 25.58 2.65
CA THR A 109 2.98 26.24 1.84
C THR A 109 1.60 25.59 1.90
N ALA A 110 1.47 24.38 2.47
CA ALA A 110 0.17 23.71 2.57
C ALA A 110 -0.83 24.55 3.38
N ASN A 111 -1.97 24.86 2.78
CA ASN A 111 -3.04 25.68 3.36
C ASN A 111 -4.42 24.99 3.30
N ASN A 112 -4.50 23.76 2.79
CA ASN A 112 -5.76 23.04 2.64
C ASN A 112 -6.21 22.43 3.97
N THR A 113 -7.11 23.11 4.66
CA THR A 113 -7.68 22.62 5.92
C THR A 113 -8.66 21.46 5.74
N ASN A 114 -9.09 21.10 4.52
CA ASN A 114 -10.00 19.98 4.31
C ASN A 114 -9.29 18.61 4.27
N ILE A 115 -7.96 18.62 4.30
CA ILE A 115 -7.16 17.43 4.55
C ILE A 115 -6.82 17.39 6.04
N ARG A 116 -7.22 16.31 6.72
CA ARG A 116 -6.93 16.09 8.13
C ARG A 116 -6.03 14.88 8.32
N ILE A 117 -5.10 14.97 9.25
CA ILE A 117 -4.12 13.93 9.53
C ILE A 117 -4.19 13.49 10.99
N PHE A 118 -3.89 12.22 11.22
CA PHE A 118 -3.73 11.62 12.52
C PHE A 118 -2.45 10.77 12.49
N LEU A 119 -1.44 11.16 13.26
CA LEU A 119 -0.18 10.42 13.35
C LEU A 119 -0.17 9.56 14.61
N ASP A 120 -0.18 8.24 14.45
CA ASP A 120 0.07 7.32 15.55
C ASP A 120 1.57 7.32 15.90
N ARG A 121 1.90 7.77 17.10
CA ARG A 121 3.27 7.98 17.57
C ARG A 121 3.91 6.76 18.24
N ARG A 122 3.26 5.58 18.33
CA ARG A 122 3.76 4.34 18.98
C ARG A 122 4.10 4.41 20.46
N LYS A 123 4.39 5.61 21.00
CA LYS A 123 4.98 5.85 22.32
C LYS A 123 4.08 5.49 23.48
N TYR A 124 2.86 5.05 23.20
CA TYR A 124 1.82 4.96 24.20
C TYR A 124 1.15 3.61 24.03
N MET A 125 1.61 2.66 24.84
CA MET A 125 1.06 1.31 24.87
C MET A 125 -0.32 1.27 25.53
N GLU A 126 -0.71 2.37 26.18
CA GLU A 126 -2.05 2.61 26.72
C GLU A 126 -2.71 3.79 25.99
N PRO A 127 -4.05 3.78 25.78
CA PRO A 127 -4.77 4.93 25.26
C PRO A 127 -4.62 6.11 26.24
N SER A 128 -3.76 7.09 25.93
CA SER A 128 -3.64 8.31 26.73
C SER A 128 -4.46 9.46 26.12
N PRO A 129 -5.18 10.25 26.95
CA PRO A 129 -5.90 11.44 26.51
C PRO A 129 -4.98 12.57 26.02
N GLU A 130 -3.65 12.45 26.19
CA GLU A 130 -2.65 13.45 25.78
C GLU A 130 -2.22 13.32 24.30
N HIS A 131 -2.76 12.36 23.55
CA HIS A 131 -2.39 12.21 22.13
C HIS A 131 -3.08 13.27 21.29
N LEU A 132 -2.28 14.24 20.85
CA LEU A 132 -2.59 15.21 19.80
C LEU A 132 -3.23 14.48 18.62
N GLY A 133 -4.56 14.55 18.55
CA GLY A 133 -5.38 13.67 17.72
C GLY A 133 -5.41 14.10 16.27
N TRP A 134 -6.59 14.49 15.80
CA TRP A 134 -6.77 14.91 14.41
C TRP A 134 -6.43 16.38 14.22
N ASP A 135 -5.54 16.66 13.28
CA ASP A 135 -5.14 18.02 12.93
C ASP A 135 -5.38 18.33 11.44
N ALA A 136 -5.37 19.61 11.11
CA ALA A 136 -5.20 20.06 9.73
C ALA A 136 -3.84 19.62 9.19
N ALA A 137 -3.77 19.19 7.93
CA ALA A 137 -2.51 18.84 7.27
C ALA A 137 -1.70 20.08 6.83
N ILE A 138 -1.40 20.97 7.78
CA ILE A 138 -0.67 22.22 7.56
C ILE A 138 0.32 22.45 8.71
N GLY A 139 1.41 23.17 8.45
CA GLY A 139 2.35 23.61 9.50
C GLY A 139 2.91 22.47 10.36
N LYS A 140 2.97 22.68 11.69
CA LYS A 140 3.64 21.77 12.65
C LYS A 140 3.11 20.33 12.60
N PRO A 141 1.79 20.04 12.56
CA PRO A 141 1.28 18.67 12.40
C PRO A 141 1.83 17.92 11.18
N LEU A 142 2.08 18.62 10.07
CA LEU A 142 2.53 18.00 8.82
C LEU A 142 4.00 17.56 8.86
N VAL A 143 4.84 18.21 9.68
CA VAL A 143 6.30 17.99 9.79
C VAL A 143 6.68 16.52 9.95
N ASP A 144 5.97 15.81 10.83
CA ASP A 144 6.25 14.41 11.17
C ASP A 144 5.39 13.41 10.38
N PHE A 145 4.46 13.89 9.54
CA PHE A 145 3.52 13.02 8.87
C PHE A 145 4.13 12.33 7.65
N SER A 146 3.58 11.17 7.29
CA SER A 146 3.97 10.39 6.11
C SER A 146 3.83 11.20 4.82
N VAL A 147 4.91 11.35 4.07
CA VAL A 147 4.89 11.98 2.73
C VAL A 147 3.97 11.21 1.79
N VAL A 148 4.05 9.87 1.81
CA VAL A 148 3.19 9.01 0.98
C VAL A 148 1.71 9.23 1.32
N GLY A 149 1.38 9.23 2.61
CA GLY A 149 0.01 9.46 3.09
C GLY A 149 -0.52 10.84 2.76
N TYR A 150 0.29 11.89 2.94
CA TYR A 150 -0.09 13.27 2.61
C TYR A 150 -0.34 13.45 1.11
N TYR A 151 0.60 13.04 0.25
CA TYR A 151 0.45 13.21 -1.20
C TYR A 151 -0.64 12.33 -1.80
N PHE A 152 -0.90 11.15 -1.21
CA PHE A 152 -2.11 10.37 -1.51
C PHE A 152 -3.37 11.20 -1.23
N ALA A 153 -3.48 11.82 -0.06
CA ALA A 153 -4.66 12.61 0.30
C ALA A 153 -4.81 13.86 -0.54
N LYS A 154 -3.72 14.58 -0.79
CA LYS A 154 -3.70 15.78 -1.62
C LYS A 154 -4.17 15.47 -3.04
N ASP A 155 -3.61 14.44 -3.66
CA ASP A 155 -3.97 14.05 -5.02
C ASP A 155 -5.37 13.41 -5.12
N LEU A 156 -5.84 12.73 -4.07
CA LEU A 156 -7.19 12.18 -4.04
C LEU A 156 -8.24 13.28 -3.80
N TYR A 157 -7.91 14.29 -2.99
CA TYR A 157 -8.75 15.46 -2.76
C TYR A 157 -9.09 16.17 -4.06
N THR A 158 -8.11 16.40 -4.95
CA THR A 158 -8.33 17.05 -6.25
C THR A 158 -9.20 16.23 -7.21
N LYS A 159 -9.32 14.92 -6.99
CA LYS A 159 -10.16 14.03 -7.83
C LYS A 159 -11.58 13.89 -7.31
N LEU A 160 -11.74 13.87 -5.99
CA LEU A 160 -13.03 13.59 -5.35
C LEU A 160 -13.76 14.84 -4.89
N HIS A 161 -13.05 15.94 -4.67
CA HIS A 161 -13.59 17.20 -4.13
C HIS A 161 -14.39 16.98 -2.84
N VAL A 162 -13.83 16.22 -1.90
CA VAL A 162 -14.38 15.98 -0.55
C VAL A 162 -13.28 16.02 0.50
N PRO A 163 -13.59 16.26 1.79
CA PRO A 163 -12.60 16.17 2.86
C PRO A 163 -11.92 14.80 2.89
N ILE A 164 -10.62 14.77 3.16
CA ILE A 164 -9.83 13.54 3.25
C ILE A 164 -9.17 13.46 4.62
N GLY A 165 -9.39 12.36 5.33
CA GLY A 165 -8.71 12.00 6.56
C GLY A 165 -7.65 10.94 6.31
N MET A 166 -6.42 11.18 6.77
CA MET A 166 -5.34 10.20 6.75
C MET A 166 -4.87 9.83 8.14
N ILE A 167 -4.88 8.54 8.43
CA ILE A 167 -4.26 7.97 9.64
C ILE A 167 -2.94 7.35 9.22
N SER A 168 -1.85 7.66 9.92
CA SER A 168 -0.53 7.07 9.67
C SER A 168 -0.06 6.25 10.86
N ALA A 169 0.18 4.94 10.64
CA ALA A 169 0.67 4.00 11.64
C ALA A 169 1.79 3.13 11.04
N ALA A 170 3.04 3.59 11.13
CA ALA A 170 4.18 2.94 10.49
C ALA A 170 5.42 2.90 11.40
N VAL A 171 6.19 1.80 11.30
CA VAL A 171 7.36 1.51 12.15
C VAL A 171 8.59 1.13 11.30
N PRO A 172 9.62 1.98 11.20
CA PRO A 172 10.90 1.65 10.57
C PRO A 172 11.47 0.31 11.01
N GLY A 173 12.01 -0.44 10.06
CA GLY A 173 12.65 -1.75 10.30
C GLY A 173 11.68 -2.90 10.58
N SER A 174 10.37 -2.65 10.77
CA SER A 174 9.42 -3.71 11.06
C SER A 174 9.31 -4.70 9.90
N ARG A 175 9.36 -5.99 10.23
CA ARG A 175 8.86 -7.06 9.37
C ARG A 175 7.31 -7.07 9.40
N ILE A 176 6.66 -7.98 8.67
CA ILE A 176 5.19 -8.04 8.59
C ILE A 176 4.52 -8.69 9.81
N GLU A 177 5.21 -9.56 10.55
CA GLU A 177 4.65 -10.37 11.64
C GLU A 177 4.13 -9.52 12.82
N PRO A 178 4.84 -8.46 13.28
CA PRO A 178 4.33 -7.58 14.33
C PRO A 178 2.96 -6.95 14.04
N TRP A 179 2.57 -6.86 12.77
CA TRP A 179 1.33 -6.23 12.30
C TRP A 179 0.16 -7.22 12.19
N ILE A 180 0.41 -8.50 12.44
CA ILE A 180 -0.59 -9.56 12.44
C ILE A 180 -0.86 -9.95 13.88
N GLN A 181 -2.13 -9.96 14.30
CA GLN A 181 -2.52 -10.48 15.61
C GLN A 181 -1.99 -11.91 15.79
N ALA A 182 -1.35 -12.21 16.91
CA ALA A 182 -0.68 -13.50 17.15
C ALA A 182 -1.59 -14.71 16.88
N SER A 183 -2.86 -14.65 17.30
CA SER A 183 -3.85 -15.72 17.08
C SER A 183 -4.30 -15.89 15.63
N LYS A 184 -3.92 -14.99 14.72
CA LYS A 184 -4.29 -15.02 13.30
C LYS A 184 -3.16 -15.47 12.39
N LEU A 185 -1.92 -15.50 12.86
CA LEU A 185 -0.78 -15.87 12.04
C LEU A 185 -0.88 -17.35 11.62
N GLU A 186 -0.95 -17.61 10.31
CA GLU A 186 -0.96 -18.96 9.77
C GLU A 186 0.46 -19.54 9.81
N ILE A 187 0.75 -20.42 10.78
CA ILE A 187 2.07 -21.02 11.01
C ILE A 187 2.39 -22.25 10.13
N GLU A 188 1.36 -22.85 9.52
CA GLU A 188 1.50 -23.99 8.60
C GLU A 188 0.70 -23.74 7.30
N PRO A 189 1.11 -22.75 6.48
CA PRO A 189 0.39 -22.42 5.26
C PRO A 189 0.40 -23.59 4.26
N LYS A 190 -0.79 -23.95 3.77
CA LYS A 190 -0.96 -25.05 2.80
C LYS A 190 -1.12 -24.51 1.38
N LEU A 191 -0.30 -24.98 0.45
CA LEU A 191 -0.47 -24.78 -0.99
C LEU A 191 -1.77 -25.43 -1.51
N LYS A 192 -2.23 -25.03 -2.71
CA LYS A 192 -3.41 -25.59 -3.40
C LYS A 192 -3.35 -27.12 -3.53
N ASN A 193 -2.16 -27.68 -3.76
CA ASN A 193 -1.92 -29.12 -3.85
C ASN A 193 -1.81 -29.83 -2.47
N GLY A 194 -2.07 -29.14 -1.36
CA GLY A 194 -2.05 -29.71 -0.02
C GLY A 194 -0.68 -29.71 0.67
N LYS A 195 0.42 -29.42 -0.04
CA LYS A 195 1.77 -29.37 0.54
C LYS A 195 1.87 -28.24 1.57
N ILE A 196 2.41 -28.55 2.75
CA ILE A 196 2.74 -27.56 3.79
C ILE A 196 4.00 -26.82 3.37
N LEU A 197 3.93 -25.50 3.37
CA LEU A 197 4.98 -24.61 2.91
C LEU A 197 5.93 -24.29 4.07
N ASP A 198 6.62 -25.33 4.52
CA ASP A 198 7.49 -25.34 5.70
C ASP A 198 6.74 -25.02 7.02
N LYS A 199 7.21 -25.58 8.14
CA LYS A 199 6.71 -25.18 9.45
C LYS A 199 7.33 -23.84 9.77
N LEU A 200 6.55 -22.78 9.75
CA LEU A 200 7.00 -21.51 10.31
C LEU A 200 7.23 -21.78 11.80
N LYS A 201 8.49 -21.95 12.23
CA LYS A 201 8.82 -21.76 13.65
C LYS A 201 8.17 -20.44 14.06
N ALA A 202 7.56 -20.39 15.24
CA ALA A 202 7.02 -19.14 15.79
C ALA A 202 8.08 -18.05 15.55
N ASP A 203 7.81 -17.15 14.62
CA ASP A 203 8.81 -16.22 14.12
C ASP A 203 9.35 -15.42 15.30
N ASP A 204 10.66 -15.15 15.31
CA ASP A 204 11.30 -14.21 16.24
C ASP A 204 10.88 -12.74 16.00
N GLY A 205 9.90 -12.52 15.11
CA GLY A 205 9.43 -11.22 14.65
C GLY A 205 8.35 -10.58 15.52
N ASP A 206 8.34 -10.78 16.84
CA ASP A 206 7.44 -10.06 17.77
C ASP A 206 5.96 -10.01 17.32
N THR A 207 5.38 -11.16 16.93
CA THR A 207 4.03 -11.21 16.33
C THR A 207 2.98 -10.47 17.18
N GLY A 208 2.21 -9.59 16.54
CA GLY A 208 1.14 -8.82 17.19
C GLY A 208 1.58 -7.55 17.93
N LYS A 209 2.89 -7.30 18.09
CA LYS A 209 3.41 -6.14 18.83
C LYS A 209 2.87 -4.80 18.33
N PHE A 210 2.95 -4.53 17.04
CA PHE A 210 2.43 -3.28 16.45
C PHE A 210 0.94 -3.37 16.14
N TYR A 211 0.40 -4.56 15.92
CA TYR A 211 -1.05 -4.74 15.80
C TYR A 211 -1.77 -4.28 17.09
N ASN A 212 -1.39 -4.82 18.25
CA ASN A 212 -2.06 -4.55 19.51
C ASN A 212 -1.94 -3.07 19.93
N THR A 213 -0.80 -2.44 19.63
CA THR A 213 -0.51 -1.08 20.09
C THR A 213 -0.91 0.02 19.11
N MET A 214 -1.00 -0.27 17.81
CA MET A 214 -1.24 0.75 16.77
C MET A 214 -2.48 0.50 15.91
N ILE A 215 -2.82 -0.75 15.65
CA ILE A 215 -3.92 -1.10 14.73
C ILE A 215 -5.20 -1.38 15.50
N GLN A 216 -5.12 -2.18 16.56
CA GLN A 216 -6.25 -2.54 17.41
C GLN A 216 -6.95 -1.31 18.01
N PRO A 217 -6.26 -0.27 18.52
CA PRO A 217 -6.92 0.91 19.09
C PRO A 217 -7.70 1.74 18.05
N LEU A 218 -7.35 1.62 16.76
CA LEU A 218 -8.06 2.28 15.67
C LEU A 218 -9.35 1.55 15.28
N ILE A 219 -9.58 0.33 15.78
CA ILE A 219 -10.82 -0.41 15.55
C ILE A 219 -11.84 0.03 16.61
N PRO A 220 -13.08 0.41 16.25
CA PRO A 220 -13.72 0.33 14.93
C PRO A 220 -13.82 1.65 14.13
N PHE A 221 -12.84 2.57 14.19
CA PHE A 221 -12.86 3.80 13.39
C PHE A 221 -13.16 3.46 11.93
N THR A 222 -14.25 4.02 11.39
CA THR A 222 -14.74 3.58 10.07
C THR A 222 -13.86 4.12 8.96
N LEU A 223 -13.30 3.23 8.14
CA LEU A 223 -12.38 3.55 7.04
C LEU A 223 -13.00 3.28 5.67
N LYS A 224 -12.53 4.00 4.66
CA LYS A 224 -12.70 3.66 3.25
C LYS A 224 -11.79 2.51 2.86
N GLY A 225 -10.50 2.59 3.18
CA GLY A 225 -9.47 1.64 2.73
C GLY A 225 -8.12 1.80 3.44
N MET A 226 -7.19 0.92 3.07
CA MET A 226 -5.87 0.81 3.68
C MET A 226 -4.76 0.87 2.63
N LEU A 227 -3.64 1.51 2.97
CA LEU A 227 -2.41 1.61 2.20
C LEU A 227 -1.27 0.94 2.97
N TRP A 228 -0.51 0.09 2.29
CA TRP A 228 0.56 -0.72 2.90
C TRP A 228 1.88 -0.55 2.14
N TYR A 229 2.92 -0.09 2.81
CA TYR A 229 4.26 -0.02 2.22
C TYR A 229 5.29 -0.62 3.18
N GLN A 230 5.54 -1.90 2.96
CA GLN A 230 6.44 -2.74 3.75
C GLN A 230 6.89 -3.93 2.90
N GLY A 231 8.05 -4.46 3.23
CA GLY A 231 8.54 -5.72 2.71
C GLY A 231 10.06 -5.81 2.73
N GLU A 232 10.76 -4.69 2.80
CA GLU A 232 12.21 -4.63 2.68
C GLU A 232 12.88 -5.48 3.77
N SER A 233 12.39 -5.42 5.02
CA SER A 233 12.92 -6.23 6.12
C SER A 233 12.70 -7.73 5.90
N ASN A 234 11.59 -8.14 5.26
CA ASN A 234 11.30 -9.54 4.94
C ASN A 234 12.10 -10.02 3.71
N CYS A 235 12.36 -9.13 2.74
CA CYS A 235 13.21 -9.41 1.58
C CYS A 235 14.65 -9.75 2.02
N PHE A 236 15.19 -9.06 3.03
CA PHE A 236 16.48 -9.42 3.63
C PHE A 236 16.50 -10.81 4.30
N LEU A 237 15.34 -11.40 4.60
CA LEU A 237 15.25 -12.75 5.16
C LEU A 237 15.08 -13.85 4.10
N SER A 238 15.25 -13.51 2.82
CA SER A 238 14.98 -14.41 1.69
C SER A 238 13.54 -14.91 1.63
N GLU A 239 12.59 -14.17 2.20
CA GLU A 239 11.19 -14.58 2.08
C GLU A 239 10.68 -14.40 0.66
N ASN A 240 9.94 -15.41 0.19
CA ASN A 240 9.23 -15.37 -1.08
C ASN A 240 7.77 -15.73 -0.80
N ILE A 241 7.31 -16.92 -1.20
CA ILE A 241 5.96 -17.43 -0.99
C ILE A 241 5.51 -17.37 0.50
N ARG A 242 6.43 -17.44 1.47
CA ARG A 242 6.15 -17.20 2.90
C ARG A 242 5.56 -15.80 3.15
N TYR A 243 6.14 -14.77 2.54
CA TYR A 243 5.64 -13.39 2.64
C TYR A 243 4.23 -13.27 2.05
N ALA A 244 3.94 -13.96 0.94
CA ALA A 244 2.62 -13.93 0.32
C ALA A 244 1.50 -14.44 1.27
N TYR A 245 1.75 -15.50 2.03
CA TYR A 245 0.81 -16.02 3.03
C TYR A 245 0.66 -15.08 4.23
N LYS A 246 1.75 -14.46 4.69
CA LYS A 246 1.71 -13.45 5.76
C LYS A 246 0.91 -12.22 5.33
N LEU A 247 1.17 -11.69 4.13
CA LEU A 247 0.42 -10.56 3.58
C LEU A 247 -1.06 -10.91 3.37
N LYS A 248 -1.37 -12.11 2.88
CA LYS A 248 -2.75 -12.60 2.79
C LYS A 248 -3.43 -12.68 4.15
N THR A 249 -2.73 -13.16 5.17
CA THR A 249 -3.22 -13.24 6.54
C THR A 249 -3.52 -11.84 7.09
N LEU A 250 -2.57 -10.91 6.97
CA LEU A 250 -2.73 -9.51 7.37
C LEU A 250 -3.96 -8.86 6.73
N ILE A 251 -4.09 -8.96 5.40
CA ILE A 251 -5.21 -8.35 4.67
C ILE A 251 -6.55 -8.94 5.14
N LYS A 252 -6.62 -10.27 5.31
CA LYS A 252 -7.85 -10.93 5.73
C LYS A 252 -8.21 -10.63 7.19
N SER A 253 -7.22 -10.63 8.10
CA SER A 253 -7.47 -10.32 9.51
C SER A 253 -7.97 -8.89 9.64
N TRP A 254 -7.26 -7.90 9.09
CA TRP A 254 -7.67 -6.49 9.20
C TRP A 254 -9.06 -6.24 8.60
N ARG A 255 -9.38 -6.81 7.44
CA ARG A 255 -10.74 -6.73 6.88
C ARG A 255 -11.81 -7.33 7.81
N ASN A 256 -11.49 -8.44 8.48
CA ASN A 256 -12.40 -9.07 9.43
C ASN A 256 -12.56 -8.23 10.70
N ASP A 257 -11.47 -7.66 11.22
CA ASP A 257 -11.47 -6.88 12.45
C ASP A 257 -12.28 -5.58 12.28
N TRP A 258 -12.17 -4.92 11.12
CA TRP A 258 -13.03 -3.80 10.72
C TRP A 258 -14.43 -4.20 10.26
N LYS A 259 -14.72 -5.51 10.17
CA LYS A 259 -16.00 -6.05 9.68
C LYS A 259 -16.37 -5.58 8.26
N ASP A 260 -15.37 -5.38 7.40
CA ASP A 260 -15.51 -5.02 5.99
C ASP A 260 -14.63 -5.91 5.11
N LYS A 261 -15.17 -7.08 4.73
CA LYS A 261 -14.51 -8.06 3.86
C LYS A 261 -14.15 -7.53 2.47
N LYS A 262 -14.74 -6.39 2.06
CA LYS A 262 -14.54 -5.76 0.76
C LYS A 262 -13.67 -4.51 0.85
N MET A 263 -13.13 -4.17 2.03
CA MET A 263 -12.33 -2.96 2.20
C MET A 263 -11.14 -2.95 1.23
N PRO A 264 -11.00 -1.91 0.38
CA PRO A 264 -9.82 -1.68 -0.43
C PRO A 264 -8.53 -1.81 0.37
N PHE A 265 -7.60 -2.62 -0.13
CA PHE A 265 -6.28 -2.77 0.46
C PHE A 265 -5.23 -2.62 -0.65
N TYR A 266 -4.47 -1.54 -0.62
CA TYR A 266 -3.49 -1.25 -1.67
C TYR A 266 -2.09 -1.27 -1.10
N PHE A 267 -1.15 -1.90 -1.81
CA PHE A 267 0.22 -2.01 -1.34
C PHE A 267 1.24 -1.55 -2.38
N VAL A 268 2.42 -1.17 -1.92
CA VAL A 268 3.53 -0.73 -2.77
C VAL A 268 4.48 -1.90 -3.02
N GLN A 269 4.74 -2.19 -4.30
CA GLN A 269 5.84 -3.08 -4.66
C GLN A 269 7.15 -2.45 -4.18
N ILE A 270 7.97 -3.14 -3.39
CA ILE A 270 9.17 -2.48 -2.80
C ILE A 270 10.17 -2.03 -3.88
N ALA A 271 10.97 -1.02 -3.58
CA ALA A 271 11.86 -0.39 -4.56
C ALA A 271 13.07 -1.27 -4.91
N PRO A 272 13.65 -1.14 -6.13
CA PRO A 272 14.99 -1.63 -6.45
C PRO A 272 16.03 -1.21 -5.41
N TYR A 273 16.81 -2.19 -4.93
CA TYR A 273 17.91 -2.01 -3.99
C TYR A 273 18.88 -3.19 -4.14
N ASN A 274 20.17 -2.96 -3.89
CA ASN A 274 21.21 -3.97 -3.95
C ASN A 274 21.19 -4.88 -2.70
N TYR A 275 20.21 -5.78 -2.63
CA TYR A 275 20.07 -6.75 -1.54
C TYR A 275 21.22 -7.75 -1.53
N SER A 276 21.72 -8.15 -2.71
CA SER A 276 22.83 -9.10 -2.83
C SER A 276 24.16 -8.59 -2.24
N ALA A 277 24.33 -7.28 -2.08
CA ALA A 277 25.47 -6.68 -1.38
C ALA A 277 25.39 -6.77 0.16
N SER A 278 24.32 -7.34 0.73
CA SER A 278 24.21 -7.59 2.17
C SER A 278 25.36 -8.45 2.68
N LYS A 279 26.09 -7.96 3.69
CA LYS A 279 27.17 -8.72 4.34
C LYS A 279 26.65 -9.73 5.37
N ASP A 280 25.47 -9.46 5.93
CA ASP A 280 24.92 -10.25 7.03
C ASP A 280 24.28 -11.56 6.54
N ARG A 281 23.84 -11.59 5.27
CA ARG A 281 23.11 -12.72 4.67
C ARG A 281 23.44 -12.81 3.17
N PRO A 282 23.91 -13.96 2.66
CA PRO A 282 24.15 -14.13 1.23
C PRO A 282 22.82 -14.16 0.49
N LEU A 283 22.59 -13.15 -0.35
CA LEU A 283 21.40 -13.04 -1.22
C LEU A 283 21.83 -13.01 -2.68
N THR A 284 20.95 -13.44 -3.59
CA THR A 284 21.19 -13.36 -5.03
C THR A 284 20.53 -12.11 -5.60
N THR A 285 20.96 -11.69 -6.79
CA THR A 285 20.33 -10.57 -7.51
C THR A 285 18.88 -10.84 -7.95
N GLU A 286 18.42 -12.10 -7.87
CA GLU A 286 17.03 -12.49 -8.14
C GLU A 286 16.14 -12.44 -6.89
N GLN A 287 16.70 -12.23 -5.69
CA GLN A 287 15.95 -12.20 -4.43
C GLN A 287 14.80 -11.19 -4.44
N LEU A 288 15.05 -9.99 -4.95
CA LEU A 288 14.05 -8.92 -5.00
C LEU A 288 12.93 -9.21 -6.03
N PRO A 289 13.22 -9.62 -7.28
CA PRO A 289 12.19 -10.12 -8.20
C PRO A 289 11.32 -11.24 -7.66
N GLU A 290 11.90 -12.22 -6.95
CA GLU A 290 11.13 -13.27 -6.29
C GLU A 290 10.23 -12.72 -5.16
N PHE A 291 10.72 -11.75 -4.39
CA PHE A 291 9.93 -11.06 -3.38
C PHE A 291 8.77 -10.27 -4.01
N TRP A 292 9.02 -9.56 -5.11
CA TRP A 292 7.99 -8.88 -5.89
C TRP A 292 6.91 -9.83 -6.40
N GLU A 293 7.31 -11.00 -6.90
CA GLU A 293 6.39 -12.06 -7.29
C GLU A 293 5.53 -12.51 -6.10
N ALA A 294 6.13 -12.69 -4.92
CA ALA A 294 5.40 -13.01 -3.70
C ALA A 294 4.40 -11.92 -3.28
N GLN A 295 4.78 -10.63 -3.34
CA GLN A 295 3.86 -9.52 -3.08
C GLN A 295 2.66 -9.59 -4.04
N LYS A 296 2.89 -9.86 -5.33
CA LYS A 296 1.84 -9.96 -6.36
C LYS A 296 0.85 -11.10 -6.12
N LEU A 297 1.25 -12.18 -5.45
CA LEU A 297 0.31 -13.26 -5.15
C LEU A 297 -0.89 -12.79 -4.29
N ALA A 298 -0.72 -11.72 -3.49
CA ALA A 298 -1.82 -11.12 -2.74
C ALA A 298 -2.93 -10.52 -3.63
N LEU A 299 -2.68 -10.31 -4.93
CA LEU A 299 -3.68 -9.86 -5.91
C LEU A 299 -4.77 -10.89 -6.19
N HIS A 300 -4.60 -12.15 -5.76
CA HIS A 300 -5.68 -13.15 -5.74
C HIS A 300 -6.82 -12.77 -4.79
N LEU A 301 -6.57 -11.87 -3.83
CA LEU A 301 -7.59 -11.34 -2.94
C LEU A 301 -8.36 -10.23 -3.65
N LYS A 302 -9.70 -10.32 -3.63
CA LYS A 302 -10.57 -9.27 -4.17
C LYS A 302 -10.30 -7.93 -3.48
N ASN A 303 -10.48 -6.84 -4.24
CA ASN A 303 -10.26 -5.46 -3.79
C ASN A 303 -8.85 -5.19 -3.26
N THR A 304 -7.87 -5.96 -3.73
CA THR A 304 -6.46 -5.80 -3.42
C THR A 304 -5.71 -5.47 -4.71
N ASN A 305 -4.89 -4.43 -4.69
CA ASN A 305 -4.10 -3.99 -5.84
C ASN A 305 -2.74 -3.45 -5.40
N THR A 306 -1.82 -3.29 -6.34
CA THR A 306 -0.48 -2.77 -6.09
C THR A 306 -0.05 -1.75 -7.11
N ILE A 307 0.88 -0.87 -6.74
CA ILE A 307 1.58 0.01 -7.65
C ILE A 307 3.04 -0.44 -7.82
N ALA A 308 3.55 -0.32 -9.04
CA ALA A 308 4.97 -0.50 -9.33
C ALA A 308 5.71 0.84 -9.15
N ILE A 309 6.92 0.76 -8.60
CA ILE A 309 7.78 1.94 -8.32
C ILE A 309 9.24 1.69 -8.72
N THR A 310 9.47 0.76 -9.65
CA THR A 310 10.82 0.39 -10.12
C THR A 310 11.59 1.53 -10.78
N ASP A 311 10.88 2.55 -11.25
CA ASP A 311 11.44 3.77 -11.83
C ASP A 311 11.72 4.87 -10.80
N LEU A 312 11.22 4.74 -9.56
CA LEU A 312 11.26 5.73 -8.48
C LEU A 312 12.47 5.53 -7.56
N VAL A 313 13.63 5.26 -8.14
CA VAL A 313 14.91 5.06 -7.44
C VAL A 313 15.99 5.82 -8.20
N ASP A 314 16.78 6.63 -7.51
CA ASP A 314 17.95 7.29 -8.12
C ASP A 314 19.23 6.46 -7.91
N SER A 315 19.34 5.80 -6.76
CA SER A 315 20.49 5.02 -6.37
C SER A 315 20.06 3.67 -5.82
N ILE A 316 20.59 2.58 -6.39
CA ILE A 316 20.32 1.20 -5.95
C ILE A 316 20.96 0.86 -4.59
N VAL A 317 21.75 1.76 -4.00
CA VAL A 317 22.27 1.62 -2.63
C VAL A 317 21.48 2.44 -1.61
N ASP A 318 20.43 3.17 -2.05
CA ASP A 318 19.50 3.86 -1.15
C ASP A 318 18.23 3.02 -0.95
N LEU A 319 18.09 2.42 0.24
CA LEU A 319 16.90 1.65 0.62
C LEU A 319 15.65 2.54 0.81
N HIS A 320 15.83 3.87 0.90
CA HIS A 320 14.78 4.83 1.20
C HIS A 320 14.64 5.92 0.12
N PRO A 321 14.32 5.56 -1.13
CA PRO A 321 14.31 6.50 -2.25
C PRO A 321 13.34 7.67 -2.02
N GLY A 322 13.71 8.88 -2.45
CA GLY A 322 13.02 10.12 -2.08
C GLY A 322 11.69 10.42 -2.79
N TYR A 323 11.31 9.69 -3.84
CA TYR A 323 10.12 9.93 -4.67
C TYR A 323 8.76 9.61 -3.99
N LYS A 324 8.65 9.83 -2.68
CA LYS A 324 7.50 9.45 -1.87
C LYS A 324 6.20 10.17 -2.27
N TRP A 325 6.31 11.39 -2.81
CA TRP A 325 5.17 12.11 -3.40
C TRP A 325 4.52 11.32 -4.55
N GLU A 326 5.33 10.69 -5.39
CA GLU A 326 4.87 9.96 -6.59
C GLU A 326 4.27 8.62 -6.19
N VAL A 327 4.82 8.00 -5.14
CA VAL A 327 4.22 6.82 -4.51
C VAL A 327 2.81 7.16 -4.01
N GLY A 328 2.65 8.29 -3.30
CA GLY A 328 1.35 8.79 -2.86
C GLY A 328 0.38 9.05 -4.02
N ARG A 329 0.84 9.76 -5.05
CA ARG A 329 0.06 10.03 -6.27
C ARG A 329 -0.40 8.75 -6.97
N ARG A 330 0.51 7.78 -7.19
CA ARG A 330 0.16 6.48 -7.83
C ARG A 330 -0.86 5.70 -7.02
N LEU A 331 -0.74 5.67 -5.69
CA LEU A 331 -1.76 5.07 -4.82
C LEU A 331 -3.12 5.76 -4.96
N SER A 332 -3.14 7.09 -5.14
CA SER A 332 -4.36 7.86 -5.36
C SER A 332 -4.99 7.56 -6.74
N LEU A 333 -4.20 7.44 -7.81
CA LEU A 333 -4.69 6.98 -9.12
C LEU A 333 -5.38 5.61 -9.00
N LEU A 334 -4.74 4.69 -8.27
CA LEU A 334 -5.29 3.37 -7.99
C LEU A 334 -6.59 3.46 -7.19
N ALA A 335 -6.66 4.30 -6.15
CA ALA A 335 -7.88 4.50 -5.39
C ALA A 335 -9.01 5.10 -6.24
N ALA A 336 -8.74 6.15 -7.02
CA ALA A 336 -9.68 6.75 -7.95
C ALA A 336 -10.32 5.71 -8.88
N ASN A 337 -9.50 4.87 -9.52
CA ASN A 337 -9.99 3.83 -10.43
C ASN A 337 -10.73 2.70 -9.69
N LYS A 338 -10.10 2.09 -8.67
CA LYS A 338 -10.58 0.83 -8.08
C LYS A 338 -11.53 0.99 -6.90
N ALA A 339 -11.38 2.05 -6.10
CA ALA A 339 -12.24 2.29 -4.93
C ALA A 339 -13.41 3.25 -5.22
N TYR A 340 -13.30 4.07 -6.27
CA TYR A 340 -14.29 5.09 -6.64
C TYR A 340 -14.85 4.96 -8.06
N GLY A 341 -14.38 3.99 -8.85
CA GLY A 341 -14.96 3.67 -10.15
C GLY A 341 -14.65 4.70 -11.25
N GLN A 342 -13.64 5.56 -11.06
CA GLN A 342 -13.17 6.48 -12.11
C GLN A 342 -12.36 5.70 -13.15
N THR A 343 -13.05 4.96 -14.03
CA THR A 343 -12.44 4.00 -14.97
C THR A 343 -11.54 4.63 -16.01
N ASN A 344 -11.72 5.93 -16.28
CA ASN A 344 -10.88 6.75 -17.15
C ASN A 344 -9.50 7.08 -16.54
N VAL A 345 -9.32 6.93 -15.22
CA VAL A 345 -8.03 7.16 -14.57
C VAL A 345 -7.12 5.96 -14.79
N VAL A 346 -6.05 6.16 -15.55
CA VAL A 346 -4.96 5.18 -15.72
C VAL A 346 -4.15 5.12 -14.43
N TRP A 347 -4.04 3.94 -13.83
CA TRP A 347 -3.49 3.76 -12.48
C TRP A 347 -2.33 2.78 -12.38
N SER A 348 -2.10 1.98 -13.43
CA SER A 348 -0.99 1.04 -13.52
C SER A 348 -0.36 1.12 -14.91
N GLY A 349 0.91 0.75 -14.99
CA GLY A 349 1.62 0.56 -16.25
C GLY A 349 1.44 -0.84 -16.83
N PRO A 350 2.13 -1.13 -17.94
CA PRO A 350 2.00 -2.39 -18.66
C PRO A 350 2.18 -3.60 -17.74
N THR A 351 1.19 -4.49 -17.72
CA THR A 351 1.20 -5.69 -16.87
C THR A 351 1.14 -6.93 -17.75
N TYR A 352 2.06 -7.86 -17.56
CA TYR A 352 2.09 -9.12 -18.30
C TYR A 352 0.74 -9.83 -18.24
N GLN A 353 0.23 -10.25 -19.41
CA GLN A 353 -1.01 -11.02 -19.52
C GLN A 353 -0.74 -12.45 -20.01
N LYS A 354 0.01 -12.58 -21.11
CA LYS A 354 0.34 -13.86 -21.74
C LYS A 354 1.48 -13.70 -22.73
N MET A 355 2.06 -14.82 -23.14
CA MET A 355 3.01 -14.88 -24.24
C MET A 355 2.57 -15.90 -25.30
N LYS A 356 3.10 -15.74 -26.52
CA LYS A 356 3.01 -16.71 -27.61
C LYS A 356 4.38 -16.79 -28.30
N ILE A 357 4.85 -18.01 -28.56
CA ILE A 357 6.05 -18.22 -29.39
C ILE A 357 5.66 -18.10 -30.86
N VAL A 358 6.40 -17.29 -31.62
CA VAL A 358 6.23 -17.10 -33.06
C VAL A 358 7.61 -17.20 -33.70
N ASN A 359 7.85 -18.28 -34.45
CA ASN A 359 9.16 -18.61 -35.01
C ASN A 359 10.24 -18.64 -33.92
N ASN A 360 11.27 -17.80 -34.04
CA ASN A 360 12.37 -17.64 -33.09
C ASN A 360 12.17 -16.44 -32.12
N SER A 361 10.94 -15.99 -31.93
CA SER A 361 10.60 -14.86 -31.06
C SER A 361 9.45 -15.18 -30.11
N ILE A 362 9.31 -14.36 -29.05
CA ILE A 362 8.18 -14.39 -28.13
C ILE A 362 7.38 -13.10 -28.28
N GLU A 363 6.11 -13.21 -28.65
CA GLU A 363 5.15 -12.11 -28.53
C GLU A 363 4.59 -12.07 -27.10
N VAL A 364 4.79 -10.96 -26.40
CA VAL A 364 4.27 -10.73 -25.05
C VAL A 364 3.12 -9.75 -25.10
N THR A 365 1.94 -10.14 -24.62
CA THR A 365 0.76 -9.28 -24.53
C THR A 365 0.67 -8.65 -23.16
N PHE A 366 0.38 -7.34 -23.11
CA PHE A 366 0.23 -6.58 -21.88
C PHE A 366 -1.19 -6.03 -21.70
N SER A 367 -1.67 -6.02 -20.47
CA SER A 367 -2.81 -5.20 -20.03
C SER A 367 -2.31 -3.87 -19.43
N ASN A 368 -3.23 -2.98 -19.03
CA ASN A 368 -2.92 -1.68 -18.43
C ASN A 368 -2.00 -0.81 -19.32
N THR A 369 -2.22 -0.87 -20.62
CA THR A 369 -1.44 -0.12 -21.62
C THR A 369 -1.79 1.36 -21.68
N GLY A 370 -2.83 1.81 -20.95
CA GLY A 370 -3.38 3.17 -21.10
C GLY A 370 -3.66 3.51 -22.55
N SER A 371 -3.22 4.68 -23.01
CA SER A 371 -3.30 5.11 -24.42
C SER A 371 -2.22 4.52 -25.34
N GLY A 372 -1.33 3.68 -24.79
CA GLY A 372 -0.35 2.91 -25.56
C GLY A 372 0.92 2.58 -24.78
N LEU A 373 1.69 1.63 -25.31
CA LEU A 373 3.03 1.30 -24.80
C LEU A 373 4.05 2.36 -25.25
N ASN A 374 5.06 2.64 -24.41
CA ASN A 374 6.12 3.59 -24.74
C ASN A 374 7.46 3.25 -24.05
N SER A 375 8.54 3.85 -24.55
CA SER A 375 9.84 3.91 -23.89
C SER A 375 10.08 5.31 -23.33
N ARG A 376 10.35 5.42 -22.03
CA ARG A 376 10.49 6.70 -21.32
C ARG A 376 11.55 7.63 -21.93
N ASN A 377 12.59 7.05 -22.51
CA ASN A 377 13.74 7.78 -23.05
C ASN A 377 13.90 7.62 -24.56
N GLY A 378 12.90 7.07 -25.26
CA GLY A 378 12.95 6.80 -26.70
C GLY A 378 13.99 5.75 -27.14
N LYS A 379 14.74 5.14 -26.20
CA LYS A 379 15.71 4.08 -26.48
C LYS A 379 15.02 2.70 -26.56
N PRO A 380 15.68 1.68 -27.15
CA PRO A 380 15.18 0.30 -27.11
C PRO A 380 14.80 -0.15 -25.69
N LEU A 381 13.79 -1.01 -25.58
CA LEU A 381 13.33 -1.48 -24.28
C LEU A 381 14.42 -2.27 -23.57
N SER A 382 14.65 -1.95 -22.30
CA SER A 382 15.65 -2.62 -21.47
C SER A 382 15.03 -3.65 -20.53
N TRP A 383 15.88 -4.56 -20.01
CA TRP A 383 15.55 -5.58 -19.01
C TRP A 383 14.66 -6.74 -19.47
N PHE A 384 14.63 -7.02 -20.78
CA PHE A 384 14.07 -8.29 -21.28
C PHE A 384 15.15 -9.36 -21.36
N THR A 385 14.83 -10.55 -20.86
CA THR A 385 15.65 -11.76 -21.06
C THR A 385 14.75 -12.90 -21.51
N ILE A 386 15.29 -13.81 -22.33
CA ILE A 386 14.60 -15.03 -22.77
C ILE A 386 15.48 -16.25 -22.58
N ALA A 387 14.88 -17.42 -22.46
CA ALA A 387 15.58 -18.70 -22.36
C ALA A 387 14.92 -19.74 -23.29
N GLY A 388 15.70 -20.73 -23.72
CA GLY A 388 15.17 -21.94 -24.32
C GLY A 388 14.66 -22.91 -23.24
N ALA A 389 14.41 -24.17 -23.63
CA ALA A 389 14.00 -25.22 -22.70
C ALA A 389 15.07 -25.55 -21.63
N ASP A 390 16.31 -25.12 -21.83
CA ASP A 390 17.42 -25.27 -20.88
C ASP A 390 17.34 -24.30 -19.69
N GLY A 391 16.43 -23.33 -19.72
CA GLY A 391 16.25 -22.34 -18.66
C GLY A 391 17.38 -21.32 -18.53
N LYS A 392 18.32 -21.25 -19.49
CA LYS A 392 19.44 -20.30 -19.46
C LYS A 392 19.01 -18.96 -20.04
N PHE A 393 18.68 -18.02 -19.16
CA PHE A 393 18.23 -16.68 -19.56
C PHE A 393 19.38 -15.83 -20.10
N VAL A 394 19.14 -15.18 -21.24
CA VAL A 394 20.07 -14.25 -21.88
C VAL A 394 19.38 -12.92 -22.21
N PRO A 395 20.12 -11.79 -22.29
CA PRO A 395 19.57 -10.52 -22.76
C PRO A 395 18.89 -10.64 -24.12
N ALA A 396 17.74 -9.99 -24.28
CA ALA A 396 16.93 -10.05 -25.49
C ALA A 396 16.59 -8.65 -26.03
N LYS A 397 16.52 -8.52 -27.36
CA LYS A 397 15.96 -7.35 -28.03
C LYS A 397 14.44 -7.37 -27.82
N ALA A 398 13.86 -6.20 -27.53
CA ALA A 398 12.43 -6.06 -27.29
C ALA A 398 11.87 -4.83 -28.02
N GLU A 399 10.84 -5.04 -28.83
CA GLU A 399 10.22 -4.02 -29.68
C GLU A 399 8.70 -3.93 -29.46
N ILE A 400 8.18 -2.71 -29.36
CA ILE A 400 6.74 -2.46 -29.20
C ILE A 400 6.04 -2.67 -30.54
N ASN A 401 4.99 -3.50 -30.53
CA ASN A 401 4.07 -3.67 -31.66
C ASN A 401 2.62 -3.59 -31.14
N GLY A 402 1.99 -2.42 -31.26
CA GLY A 402 0.66 -2.17 -30.70
C GLY A 402 0.64 -2.30 -29.17
N ASN A 403 -0.15 -3.24 -28.65
CA ASN A 403 -0.21 -3.60 -27.23
C ASN A 403 0.68 -4.79 -26.84
N LYS A 404 1.55 -5.22 -27.77
CA LYS A 404 2.49 -6.33 -27.58
C LYS A 404 3.93 -5.83 -27.55
N VAL A 405 4.81 -6.66 -27.00
CA VAL A 405 6.26 -6.55 -27.19
C VAL A 405 6.76 -7.83 -27.84
N ILE A 406 7.51 -7.69 -28.93
CA ILE A 406 8.18 -8.80 -29.61
C ILE A 406 9.58 -8.93 -29.03
N VAL A 407 9.91 -10.09 -28.48
CA VAL A 407 11.16 -10.35 -27.76
C VAL A 407 11.94 -11.45 -28.47
N SER A 408 13.21 -11.21 -28.78
CA SER A 408 14.06 -12.16 -29.51
C SER A 408 15.53 -12.04 -29.11
N ALA A 409 16.29 -13.14 -29.20
CA ALA A 409 17.73 -13.17 -28.97
C ALA A 409 18.38 -14.14 -29.98
N PRO A 410 19.41 -13.73 -30.75
CA PRO A 410 20.03 -14.59 -31.76
C PRO A 410 20.56 -15.93 -31.22
N GLN A 411 21.00 -15.96 -29.97
CA GLN A 411 21.50 -17.16 -29.30
C GLN A 411 20.39 -18.11 -28.80
N VAL A 412 19.11 -17.75 -28.94
CA VAL A 412 17.96 -18.58 -28.54
C VAL A 412 17.04 -18.80 -29.73
N GLN A 413 17.33 -19.85 -30.52
CA GLN A 413 16.57 -20.19 -31.73
C GLN A 413 15.17 -20.76 -31.42
N HIS A 414 15.02 -21.40 -30.25
CA HIS A 414 13.77 -22.00 -29.79
C HIS A 414 13.40 -21.41 -28.42
N PRO A 415 12.87 -20.16 -28.37
CA PRO A 415 12.59 -19.52 -27.11
C PRO A 415 11.38 -20.18 -26.42
N TYR A 416 11.48 -20.31 -25.09
CA TYR A 416 10.50 -21.01 -24.26
C TYR A 416 9.93 -20.12 -23.16
N SER A 417 10.77 -19.31 -22.51
CA SER A 417 10.38 -18.42 -21.41
C SER A 417 10.90 -17.00 -21.62
N VAL A 418 10.19 -16.02 -21.05
CA VAL A 418 10.58 -14.60 -21.03
C VAL A 418 10.49 -14.04 -19.61
N ARG A 419 11.43 -13.17 -19.29
CA ARG A 419 11.50 -12.40 -18.04
C ARG A 419 11.63 -10.92 -18.38
N PHE A 420 11.06 -10.08 -17.53
CA PHE A 420 11.18 -8.63 -17.59
C PHE A 420 11.49 -8.08 -16.21
N GLY A 421 12.56 -7.27 -16.11
CA GLY A 421 12.95 -6.63 -14.85
C GLY A 421 13.34 -7.63 -13.75
N TRP A 422 13.85 -8.81 -14.13
CA TRP A 422 14.17 -9.89 -13.20
C TRP A 422 15.58 -9.75 -12.61
N ASN A 423 15.84 -8.60 -12.01
CA ASN A 423 17.07 -8.29 -11.29
C ASN A 423 16.80 -7.21 -10.24
N GLU A 424 17.46 -7.25 -9.10
CA GLU A 424 17.29 -6.28 -8.01
C GLU A 424 17.64 -4.83 -8.38
N THR A 425 18.47 -4.66 -9.43
CA THR A 425 18.87 -3.34 -9.96
C THR A 425 17.98 -2.86 -11.10
N ALA A 426 16.93 -3.60 -11.46
CA ALA A 426 16.12 -3.34 -12.64
C ALA A 426 15.36 -2.01 -12.55
N GLN A 427 15.80 -1.06 -13.37
CA GLN A 427 15.16 0.24 -13.59
C GLN A 427 14.88 0.40 -15.09
N SER A 428 13.72 -0.11 -15.54
CA SER A 428 13.39 -0.16 -16.97
C SER A 428 12.84 1.15 -17.51
N ASN A 429 13.08 1.38 -18.81
CA ASN A 429 12.45 2.45 -19.58
C ASN A 429 11.05 2.08 -20.10
N PHE A 430 10.59 0.83 -19.94
CA PHE A 430 9.29 0.39 -20.45
C PHE A 430 8.13 0.93 -19.60
N ILE A 431 7.28 1.75 -20.21
CA ILE A 431 6.15 2.45 -19.59
C ILE A 431 4.90 2.38 -20.48
N ASN A 432 3.75 2.79 -19.96
CA ASN A 432 2.66 3.27 -20.82
C ASN A 432 2.87 4.75 -21.17
N LYS A 433 2.06 5.27 -22.09
CA LYS A 433 2.11 6.69 -22.52
C LYS A 433 1.78 7.67 -21.39
N GLU A 434 1.10 7.23 -20.33
CA GLU A 434 0.83 8.02 -19.12
C GLU A 434 2.02 8.04 -18.14
N GLY A 435 3.14 7.39 -18.48
CA GLY A 435 4.37 7.45 -17.70
C GLY A 435 4.48 6.44 -16.56
N LEU A 436 3.55 5.49 -16.44
CA LEU A 436 3.57 4.46 -15.41
C LEU A 436 4.43 3.25 -15.86
N PRO A 437 5.31 2.74 -14.98
CA PRO A 437 6.26 1.68 -15.33
C PRO A 437 5.56 0.34 -15.57
N ALA A 438 6.12 -0.43 -16.50
CA ALA A 438 5.76 -1.83 -16.66
C ALA A 438 6.14 -2.62 -15.40
N VAL A 439 5.33 -3.61 -15.06
CA VAL A 439 5.50 -4.38 -13.82
C VAL A 439 6.40 -5.60 -14.07
N PRO A 440 7.50 -5.81 -13.31
CA PRO A 440 8.41 -6.96 -13.47
C PRO A 440 7.69 -8.31 -13.46
N PHE A 441 8.13 -9.28 -14.28
CA PHE A 441 7.50 -10.60 -14.33
C PHE A 441 8.46 -11.68 -14.86
N ARG A 442 8.06 -12.94 -14.65
CA ARG A 442 8.54 -14.12 -15.39
C ARG A 442 7.36 -14.90 -15.93
N SER A 443 7.49 -15.49 -17.12
CA SER A 443 6.42 -16.28 -17.73
C SER A 443 6.22 -17.67 -17.10
N ASP A 444 7.20 -18.13 -16.33
CA ASP A 444 7.32 -19.46 -15.72
C ASP A 444 7.17 -19.41 -14.19
N ASN A 445 6.28 -18.55 -13.67
CA ASN A 445 6.04 -18.41 -12.24
C ASN A 445 5.54 -19.73 -11.61
N PRO A 446 6.30 -20.36 -10.69
CA PRO A 446 5.94 -21.64 -10.09
C PRO A 446 4.82 -21.52 -9.06
N TRP A 447 4.56 -20.33 -8.53
CA TRP A 447 3.63 -20.11 -7.42
C TRP A 447 2.21 -19.77 -7.85
N GLU A 448 2.01 -19.23 -9.05
CA GLU A 448 0.72 -18.71 -9.50
C GLU A 448 -0.41 -19.76 -9.43
N LYS A 449 -0.11 -21.01 -9.78
CA LYS A 449 -1.05 -22.14 -9.70
C LYS A 449 -1.11 -22.79 -8.33
N LEU A 450 -0.13 -22.55 -7.45
CA LEU A 450 0.01 -23.20 -6.15
C LEU A 450 -0.53 -22.34 -5.00
N PHE A 451 -0.52 -21.01 -5.13
CA PHE A 451 -1.02 -20.10 -4.11
C PHE A 451 -2.54 -20.14 -4.04
N LYS A 452 -3.08 -20.28 -2.81
CA LYS A 452 -4.52 -20.47 -2.56
C LYS A 452 -5.36 -19.21 -2.67
#